data_AF-A0A6B1GNA1-F1
#
_entry.id   AF-A0A6B1GNA1-F1
#
_cell.length_a   1.000
_cell.length_b   1.000
_cell.length_c   1.000
_cell.angle_alpha   90.00
_cell.angle_beta   90.00
_cell.angle_gamma   90.00
#
_symmetry.space_group_name_H-M   'P 1'
#
loop_
_entity.id
_entity.type
_entity.pdbx_description
1 polymer ?
#
loop_
_entity_poly.entity_id
_entity_poly.type
_entity_poly.pdbx_seq_one_letter_code
_entity_poly.pdbx_strand_id
1 'polypeptide(L)'
;MPWVVGLRHARELLYSGDVIDAQEALRIGLVNKVFPDDELEAETMKYARRVAAMDPVVVQMMKACINQTAEITGFSQSLQYAIENGAIAEATETDNYIQFMEVAQREGLTAAIRWREAKFG
;
A
#
# COMPACT_ATOMS: atom_id res chain seq x y z
N MET A 1 -1.57 0.98 4.70
CA MET A 1 -2.07 2.31 4.29
C MET A 1 -2.08 3.35 5.41
N PRO A 2 -2.85 3.21 6.51
CA PRO A 2 -2.99 4.31 7.49
C PRO A 2 -1.67 4.70 8.18
N TRP A 3 -0.76 3.75 8.34
CA TRP A 3 0.59 3.94 8.89
C TRP A 3 1.56 4.70 7.97
N VAL A 4 1.19 4.93 6.71
CA VAL A 4 2.06 5.57 5.70
C VAL A 4 1.49 6.92 5.27
N VAL A 5 0.22 6.95 4.87
CA VAL A 5 -0.44 8.15 4.30
C VAL A 5 -1.39 8.85 5.27
N GLY A 6 -1.46 8.36 6.52
CA GLY A 6 -2.40 8.84 7.54
C GLY A 6 -3.85 8.37 7.31
N LEU A 7 -4.70 8.57 8.32
CA LEU A 7 -6.08 8.06 8.31
C LEU A 7 -6.96 8.69 7.22
N ARG A 8 -6.74 9.96 6.88
CA ARG A 8 -7.57 10.68 5.89
C ARG A 8 -7.42 10.07 4.50
N HIS A 9 -6.19 10.02 3.98
CA HIS A 9 -5.91 9.49 2.65
C HIS A 9 -6.04 7.97 2.60
N ALA A 10 -5.77 7.26 3.70
CA ALA A 10 -6.02 5.83 3.74
C ALA A 10 -7.51 5.49 3.57
N ARG A 11 -8.43 6.26 4.17
CA ARG A 11 -9.88 6.05 3.97
C ARG A 11 -10.28 6.31 2.53
N GLU A 12 -9.83 7.43 1.97
CA GLU A 12 -10.07 7.78 0.57
C GLU A 12 -9.68 6.62 -0.36
N LEU A 13 -8.42 6.18 -0.31
CA LEU A 13 -7.90 5.13 -1.18
C LEU A 13 -8.52 3.75 -0.93
N LEU A 14 -8.74 3.38 0.34
CA LEU A 14 -9.28 2.05 0.68
C LEU A 14 -10.78 1.95 0.43
N TYR A 15 -11.51 3.07 0.42
CA TYR A 15 -12.95 3.07 0.18
C TYR A 15 -13.29 3.22 -1.29
N SER A 16 -12.52 4.02 -2.05
CA SER A 16 -12.76 4.17 -3.49
C SER A 16 -12.08 3.07 -4.32
N GLY A 17 -10.92 2.57 -3.87
CA GLY A 17 -10.11 1.65 -4.67
C GLY A 17 -9.42 2.33 -5.87
N ASP A 18 -9.37 3.67 -5.89
CA ASP A 18 -8.78 4.42 -6.99
C ASP A 18 -7.26 4.20 -7.10
N VAL A 19 -6.78 4.26 -8.34
CA VAL A 19 -5.35 4.27 -8.64
C VAL A 19 -4.86 5.71 -8.61
N ILE A 20 -3.72 5.94 -7.97
CA ILE A 20 -3.05 7.24 -7.92
C ILE A 20 -1.78 7.23 -8.75
N ASP A 21 -1.43 8.39 -9.30
CA ASP A 21 -0.14 8.59 -9.98
C ASP A 21 1.00 8.84 -8.96
N ALA A 22 2.23 8.92 -9.48
CA ALA A 22 3.42 9.12 -8.66
C ALA A 22 3.43 10.47 -7.92
N GLN A 23 2.85 11.52 -8.51
CA GLN A 23 2.84 12.87 -7.92
C GLN A 23 1.86 12.92 -6.75
N GLU A 24 0.69 12.31 -6.90
CA GLU A 24 -0.27 12.17 -5.82
C GLU A 24 0.28 11.29 -4.69
N ALA A 25 0.94 10.18 -5.04
CA ALA A 25 1.64 9.35 -4.07
C ALA A 25 2.68 10.12 -3.25
N LEU A 26 3.42 11.06 -3.89
CA LEU A 26 4.35 11.95 -3.20
C LEU A 26 3.61 12.93 -2.28
N ARG A 27 2.54 13.55 -2.79
CA ARG A 27 1.74 14.54 -2.05
C ARG A 27 1.14 13.98 -0.76
N ILE A 28 0.72 12.71 -0.77
CA ILE A 28 0.13 12.04 0.40
C ILE A 28 1.16 11.31 1.29
N GLY A 29 2.45 11.34 0.93
CA GLY A 29 3.51 10.71 1.70
C GLY A 29 3.66 9.20 1.52
N LEU A 30 3.08 8.63 0.46
CA LEU A 30 3.27 7.22 0.12
C LEU A 30 4.68 6.95 -0.41
N VAL A 31 5.24 7.90 -1.16
CA VAL A 31 6.62 7.86 -1.66
C VAL A 31 7.39 9.10 -1.20
N ASN A 32 8.71 8.97 -1.04
CA ASN A 32 9.55 10.08 -0.58
C ASN A 32 10.00 11.01 -1.70
N LYS A 33 10.16 10.50 -2.93
CA LYS A 33 10.66 11.21 -4.11
C LYS A 33 10.11 10.58 -5.38
N VAL A 34 10.02 11.38 -6.44
CA VAL A 34 9.61 10.97 -7.80
C VAL A 34 10.66 11.45 -8.77
N PHE A 35 11.04 10.59 -9.72
CA PHE A 35 12.04 10.86 -10.74
C PHE A 35 11.52 10.44 -12.12
N PRO A 36 12.08 10.99 -13.21
CA PRO A 36 11.99 10.39 -14.53
C PRO A 36 12.47 8.93 -14.51
N ASP A 37 11.88 8.09 -15.36
CA ASP A 37 12.15 6.64 -15.39
C ASP A 37 13.63 6.34 -15.67
N ASP A 38 14.24 7.10 -16.58
CA ASP A 38 15.65 6.99 -16.97
C ASP A 38 16.65 7.48 -15.90
N GLU A 39 16.16 8.19 -14.86
CA GLU A 39 16.99 8.66 -13.74
C GLU A 39 16.81 7.82 -12.47
N LEU A 40 15.77 6.98 -12.39
CA LEU A 40 15.36 6.30 -11.16
C LEU A 40 16.47 5.46 -10.53
N GLU A 41 17.16 4.65 -11.34
CA GLU A 41 18.24 3.79 -10.86
C GLU A 41 19.41 4.62 -10.31
N ALA A 42 19.82 5.66 -11.05
CA ALA A 42 20.94 6.51 -10.67
C ALA A 42 20.69 7.24 -9.35
N GLU A 43 19.51 7.85 -9.19
CA GLU A 43 19.15 8.57 -7.96
C GLU A 43 18.91 7.62 -6.77
N THR A 44 18.36 6.43 -7.01
CA THR A 44 18.22 5.38 -5.99
C THR A 44 19.60 4.95 -5.46
N MET A 45 20.54 4.64 -6.35
CA MET A 45 21.89 4.23 -5.96
C MET A 45 22.67 5.34 -5.27
N LYS A 46 22.49 6.59 -5.70
CA LYS A 46 23.06 7.77 -5.03
C LYS A 46 22.55 7.90 -3.60
N TYR A 47 21.25 7.71 -3.35
CA TYR A 47 20.70 7.71 -1.99
C TYR A 47 21.21 6.52 -1.16
N ALA A 48 21.22 5.31 -1.72
CA ALA A 48 21.71 4.12 -1.04
C ALA A 48 23.19 4.26 -0.62
N ARG A 49 24.05 4.79 -1.50
CA ARG A 49 25.46 5.10 -1.19
C ARG A 49 25.59 6.11 -0.06
N ARG A 50 24.73 7.13 -0.02
CA ARG A 50 24.72 8.10 1.08
C ARG A 50 24.37 7.45 2.42
N VAL A 51 23.38 6.54 2.44
CA VAL A 51 23.02 5.80 3.67
C VAL A 51 24.15 4.85 4.07
N ALA A 52 24.75 4.14 3.11
CA ALA A 52 25.86 3.21 3.36
C ALA A 52 27.14 3.89 3.88
N ALA A 53 27.31 5.19 3.64
CA ALA A 53 28.42 5.97 4.18
C ALA A 53 28.22 6.41 5.64
N MET A 54 27.03 6.19 6.22
CA MET A 54 26.76 6.48 7.63
C MET A 54 27.32 5.37 8.54
N ASP A 55 27.55 5.68 9.82
CA ASP A 55 27.94 4.67 10.80
C ASP A 55 26.87 3.56 10.91
N PRO A 56 27.20 2.28 10.63
CA PRO A 56 26.21 1.21 10.61
C PRO A 56 25.55 0.94 11.96
N VAL A 57 26.25 1.19 13.08
CA VAL A 57 25.71 1.00 14.43
C VAL A 57 24.67 2.08 14.71
N VAL A 58 24.99 3.33 14.41
CA VAL A 58 24.06 4.46 14.59
C VAL A 58 22.81 4.29 13.72
N VAL A 59 22.96 3.88 12.44
CA VAL A 59 21.80 3.63 11.56
C VAL A 59 20.91 2.53 12.10
N GLN A 60 21.49 1.43 12.62
CA GLN A 60 20.72 0.35 13.24
C GLN A 60 19.97 0.81 14.48
N MET A 61 20.60 1.61 15.36
CA MET A 61 19.97 2.17 16.55
C MET A 61 18.81 3.10 16.17
N MET A 62 19.01 3.99 15.20
CA MET A 62 17.95 4.89 14.73
C MET A 62 16.78 4.12 14.14
N LYS A 63 17.05 3.10 13.30
CA LYS A 63 16.01 2.22 12.75
C LYS A 63 15.24 1.50 13.86
N ALA A 64 15.93 0.99 14.88
CA ALA A 64 15.28 0.33 16.02
C ALA A 64 14.36 1.29 16.79
N CYS A 65 14.80 2.52 17.07
CA CYS A 65 13.97 3.53 17.74
C CYS A 65 12.71 3.89 16.95
N ILE A 66 12.84 4.07 15.63
CA ILE A 66 11.71 4.40 14.75
C ILE A 66 10.71 3.24 14.71
N ASN A 67 11.18 2.00 14.50
CA ASN A 67 10.32 0.83 14.47
C ASN A 67 9.64 0.59 15.82
N GLN A 68 10.37 0.76 16.93
CA GLN A 68 9.81 0.62 18.26
C GLN A 68 8.71 1.66 18.53
N THR A 69 8.83 2.87 17.97
CA THR A 69 7.77 3.89 18.07
C THR A 69 6.49 3.39 17.39
N ALA A 70 6.58 2.80 16.20
CA ALA A 70 5.44 2.22 15.52
C ALA A 70 4.77 1.11 16.37
N GLU A 71 5.57 0.23 16.96
CA GLU A 71 5.05 -0.82 17.84
C GLU A 71 4.36 -0.28 19.09
N ILE A 72 4.98 0.70 19.78
CA ILE A 72 4.40 1.36 20.97
C ILE A 72 3.05 2.00 20.62
N THR A 73 2.93 2.57 19.42
CA THR A 73 1.68 3.19 18.97
C THR A 73 0.63 2.19 18.46
N GLY A 74 0.94 0.88 18.44
CA GLY A 74 -0.01 -0.18 18.12
C GLY A 74 0.05 -0.71 16.69
N PHE A 75 1.19 -0.61 15.99
CA PHE A 75 1.35 -1.12 14.63
C PHE A 75 0.94 -2.59 14.50
N SER A 76 1.54 -3.48 15.30
CA SER A 76 1.22 -4.92 15.25
C SER A 76 -0.25 -5.21 15.58
N GLN A 77 -0.83 -4.53 16.57
CA GLN A 77 -2.25 -4.72 16.92
C GLN A 77 -3.17 -4.28 15.78
N SER A 78 -2.88 -3.13 15.16
CA SER A 78 -3.64 -2.65 14.00
C SER A 78 -3.53 -3.61 12.82
N LEU A 79 -2.37 -4.21 12.58
CA LEU A 79 -2.17 -5.18 11.50
C LEU A 79 -2.95 -6.47 11.78
N GLN A 80 -2.90 -6.98 13.01
CA GLN A 80 -3.65 -8.15 13.43
C GLN A 80 -5.17 -7.96 13.21
N TYR A 81 -5.70 -6.82 13.65
CA TYR A 81 -7.12 -6.49 13.42
C TYR A 81 -7.46 -6.41 11.93
N ALA A 82 -6.57 -5.87 11.09
CA ALA A 82 -6.79 -5.82 9.65
C ALA A 82 -6.83 -7.23 9.01
N ILE A 83 -5.96 -8.15 9.45
CA ILE A 83 -5.96 -9.54 9.00
C ILE A 83 -7.25 -10.25 9.40
N GLU A 84 -7.69 -10.10 10.65
CA GLU A 84 -8.94 -10.70 11.14
C GLU A 84 -10.16 -10.22 10.35
N ASN A 85 -10.26 -8.90 10.11
CA ASN A 85 -11.35 -8.36 9.31
C ASN A 85 -11.24 -8.76 7.83
N GLY A 86 -10.03 -8.87 7.29
CA GLY A 86 -9.80 -9.37 5.94
C GLY A 86 -10.30 -10.80 5.76
N ALA A 87 -9.98 -11.69 6.70
CA ALA A 87 -10.46 -13.07 6.67
C ALA A 87 -11.99 -13.15 6.74
N ILE A 88 -12.63 -12.32 7.57
CA ILE A 88 -14.09 -12.21 7.61
C ILE A 88 -14.64 -11.71 6.27
N ALA A 89 -14.02 -10.68 5.68
CA ALA A 89 -14.45 -10.13 4.40
C ALA A 89 -14.38 -11.16 3.27
N GLU A 90 -13.31 -11.98 3.22
CA GLU A 90 -13.16 -13.07 2.25
C GLU A 90 -14.17 -14.19 2.46
N ALA A 91 -14.47 -14.54 3.72
CA ALA A 91 -15.49 -15.53 4.05
C ALA A 91 -16.92 -15.01 3.86
N THR A 92 -17.09 -13.69 3.72
CA THR A 92 -18.38 -13.07 3.47
C THR A 92 -18.64 -13.09 1.96
N GLU A 93 -19.48 -14.01 1.51
CA GLU A 93 -19.93 -14.07 0.13
C GLU A 93 -20.90 -12.93 -0.19
N THR A 94 -20.36 -11.73 -0.37
CA THR A 94 -21.15 -10.60 -0.86
C THR A 94 -21.59 -10.86 -2.30
N ASP A 95 -22.77 -10.36 -2.67
CA ASP A 95 -23.30 -10.51 -4.04
C ASP A 95 -22.29 -10.04 -5.11
N ASN A 96 -21.53 -8.98 -4.82
CA ASN A 96 -20.50 -8.48 -5.73
C ASN A 96 -19.33 -9.46 -5.89
N TYR A 97 -18.90 -10.12 -4.82
CA TYR A 97 -17.85 -11.13 -4.86
C TYR A 97 -18.30 -12.37 -5.63
N ILE A 98 -19.52 -12.86 -5.35
CA ILE A 98 -20.11 -14.01 -6.06
C ILE A 98 -20.17 -13.72 -7.57
N GLN A 99 -20.74 -12.58 -7.96
CA GLN A 99 -20.85 -12.19 -9.37
C GLN A 99 -19.47 -12.04 -10.03
N PHE A 100 -18.49 -11.47 -9.33
CA PHE A 100 -17.12 -11.38 -9.85
C PHE A 100 -16.53 -12.76 -10.14
N MET A 101 -16.68 -13.69 -9.19
CA MET A 101 -16.15 -15.05 -9.32
C MET A 101 -16.87 -15.86 -10.39
N GLU A 102 -18.19 -15.68 -10.56
CA GLU A 102 -18.96 -16.28 -11.66
C GLU A 102 -18.46 -15.84 -13.04
N VAL A 103 -18.25 -14.52 -13.23
CA VAL A 103 -17.69 -13.99 -14.48
C VAL A 103 -16.26 -14.50 -14.67
N ALA A 104 -15.45 -14.56 -13.61
CA ALA A 104 -14.08 -15.05 -13.69
C ALA A 104 -14.01 -16.53 -14.10
N GLN A 105 -14.90 -17.37 -13.57
CA GLN A 105 -14.99 -18.79 -13.91
C GLN A 105 -15.51 -19.02 -15.33
N ARG A 106 -16.49 -18.23 -15.78
CA ARG A 106 -17.13 -18.40 -17.09
C ARG A 106 -16.31 -17.81 -18.24
N GLU A 107 -15.71 -16.64 -18.03
CA GLU A 107 -15.15 -15.79 -19.09
C GLU A 107 -13.68 -15.40 -18.84
N GLY A 108 -13.12 -15.80 -17.71
CA GLY A 108 -11.73 -15.51 -17.32
C GLY A 108 -11.57 -14.22 -16.51
N LEU A 109 -10.42 -14.11 -15.84
CA LEU A 109 -10.14 -13.01 -14.90
C LEU A 109 -10.18 -11.63 -15.55
N THR A 110 -9.69 -11.48 -16.79
CA THR A 110 -9.73 -10.20 -17.52
C THR A 110 -11.16 -9.70 -17.74
N ALA A 111 -12.10 -10.60 -18.05
CA ALA A 111 -13.51 -10.24 -18.19
C ALA A 111 -14.11 -9.80 -16.86
N ALA A 112 -13.79 -10.49 -15.77
CA ALA A 112 -14.24 -10.13 -14.42
C ALA A 112 -13.71 -8.76 -13.96
N ILE A 113 -12.44 -8.44 -14.25
CA ILE A 113 -11.85 -7.12 -13.97
C ILE A 113 -12.59 -6.02 -14.72
N ARG A 114 -12.84 -6.19 -16.03
CA ARG A 114 -13.59 -5.21 -16.83
C ARG A 114 -15.02 -5.04 -16.33
N TRP A 115 -15.68 -6.13 -15.97
CA TRP A 115 -17.01 -6.11 -15.37
C TRP A 115 -17.04 -5.31 -14.07
N ARG A 116 -16.01 -5.48 -13.22
CA ARG A 116 -15.86 -4.72 -11.98
C ARG A 116 -15.67 -3.24 -12.27
N GLU A 117 -14.76 -2.90 -13.19
CA GLU A 117 -14.46 -1.50 -13.56
C GLU A 117 -15.69 -0.78 -14.12
N ALA A 118 -16.48 -1.44 -14.98
CA ALA A 118 -17.70 -0.88 -15.55
C ALA A 118 -18.78 -0.48 -14.51
N LYS A 119 -18.73 -1.00 -13.27
CA LYS A 119 -19.64 -0.60 -12.19
C LYS A 119 -19.30 0.77 -11.59
N PHE A 120 -18.05 1.23 -11.74
CA PHE A 120 -17.55 2.42 -11.03
C PHE A 120 -17.16 3.58 -11.96
N GLY A 121 -17.23 3.38 -13.28
CA GLY A 121 -17.01 4.42 -14.30
C GLY A 121 -15.73 4.20 -15.06
#